data_AF-A0A0N4TWK0-F1
#
_entry.id   AF-A0A0N4TWK0-F1
#
_cell.length_a   1.000
_cell.length_b   1.000
_cell.length_c   1.000
_cell.angle_alpha   90.00
_cell.angle_beta   90.00
_cell.angle_gamma   90.00
#
_symmetry.space_group_name_H-M   'P 1'
#
loop_
_entity.id
_entity.type
_entity.pdbx_description
1 polymer ?
#
loop_
_entity_poly.entity_id
_entity_poly.type
_entity_poly.pdbx_seq_one_letter_code
_entity_poly.pdbx_strand_id
1 'polypeptide(L)'
;MKRRQQIKMFWRRLHGEDNKLKLLMFDVDDEDFVENLNDCLEAFQCNIHPILIPSGSSGSYFVRNLQGRHIGVFKPKDEEPFAENNPKWPKFLQRFLCFCCYGRSCLIPLNGYLSEVAASLVDERFQLYIVPKTRIVKMASPAFFYPRRCCSKSEVFPKIGSYQLFVHGYKPAYDVVPGWEFIGTNDPLTSLERKRFLVLFQKMCILDYVIRNTDRTMDNWLIRYIPDETLDIAAIDHGLAFPVKHPETATVLRPFVYGWPWDEQLRDRLLSLLTPMFVHRLCMEIKKLFMIDTTNNRFLINNQLKVFRGQLWNLRLALLENESPLKMIQRPLLVVTKRYRKYPTSDIWEECFKAKTPDYSGRRYISIIIITLKLNLNSKKKNKPCTGHQQYST
;
A
#
# COMPACT_ATOMS: atom_id res chain seq x y z
N MET A 1 21.54 17.36 -23.58
CA MET A 1 20.25 17.53 -22.87
C MET A 1 19.33 16.35 -23.22
N LYS A 2 19.25 15.30 -22.37
CA LYS A 2 18.27 14.21 -22.58
C LYS A 2 16.86 14.75 -22.32
N ARG A 3 15.97 14.63 -23.33
CA ARG A 3 14.56 15.03 -23.26
C ARG A 3 13.89 14.39 -22.03
N ARG A 4 13.16 15.21 -21.29
CA ARG A 4 12.39 14.84 -20.10
C ARG A 4 11.34 13.77 -20.47
N GLN A 5 11.46 12.55 -19.97
CA GLN A 5 10.29 11.68 -19.81
C GLN A 5 9.54 12.15 -18.57
N GLN A 6 8.58 13.06 -18.79
CA GLN A 6 7.61 13.38 -17.74
C GLN A 6 6.68 12.17 -17.64
N ILE A 7 6.83 11.36 -16.59
CA ILE A 7 5.92 10.21 -16.36
C ILE A 7 4.49 10.72 -16.41
N LYS A 8 3.77 10.34 -17.48
CA LYS A 8 2.35 10.62 -17.69
C LYS A 8 1.55 9.50 -17.03
N MET A 9 0.41 9.88 -16.45
CA MET A 9 -0.58 8.92 -15.98
C MET A 9 -1.76 8.99 -16.95
N PHE A 10 -2.20 7.84 -17.44
CA PHE A 10 -3.35 7.77 -18.33
C PHE A 10 -4.14 6.49 -18.09
N TRP A 11 -5.45 6.55 -18.35
CA TRP A 11 -6.29 5.37 -18.32
C TRP A 11 -6.14 4.64 -19.65
N ARG A 12 -5.57 3.42 -19.61
CA ARG A 12 -5.62 2.51 -20.75
C ARG A 12 -6.93 1.74 -20.69
N ARG A 13 -7.70 1.85 -21.78
CA ARG A 13 -8.84 0.96 -22.01
C ARG A 13 -8.29 -0.33 -22.61
N LEU A 14 -8.61 -1.46 -22.00
CA LEU A 14 -8.31 -2.77 -22.57
C LEU A 14 -9.40 -3.14 -23.58
N HIS A 15 -9.06 -3.88 -24.63
CA HIS A 15 -10.00 -4.20 -25.70
C HIS A 15 -11.14 -5.10 -25.16
N GLY A 16 -12.37 -4.60 -25.26
CA GLY A 16 -13.60 -5.27 -24.84
C GLY A 16 -14.77 -4.28 -24.93
N GLU A 17 -15.90 -4.71 -25.52
CA GLU A 17 -17.02 -3.83 -25.87
C GLU A 17 -17.68 -3.13 -24.65
N ASP A 18 -17.45 -3.62 -23.43
CA ASP A 18 -18.30 -3.31 -22.27
C ASP A 18 -17.74 -2.33 -21.20
N ASN A 19 -16.64 -1.60 -21.41
CA ASN A 19 -16.07 -0.68 -20.39
C ASN A 19 -15.75 -1.33 -19.01
N LYS A 20 -15.76 -2.67 -18.89
CA LYS A 20 -15.72 -3.40 -17.60
C LYS A 20 -14.39 -3.29 -16.87
N LEU A 21 -13.26 -3.20 -17.58
CA LEU A 21 -11.95 -2.97 -16.99
C LEU A 21 -11.22 -1.76 -17.57
N LYS A 22 -10.60 -0.99 -16.69
CA LYS A 22 -9.67 0.10 -17.05
C LYS A 22 -8.46 0.03 -16.14
N LEU A 23 -7.27 0.08 -16.74
CA LEU A 23 -6.00 0.15 -16.02
C LEU A 23 -5.52 1.59 -15.97
N LEU A 24 -5.08 2.04 -14.81
CA LEU A 24 -4.34 3.28 -14.70
C LEU A 24 -2.86 3.00 -14.87
N MET A 25 -2.31 3.41 -16.01
CA MET A 25 -0.90 3.20 -16.35
C MET A 25 -0.08 4.43 -16.00
N PHE A 26 1.16 4.18 -15.60
CA PHE A 26 2.27 5.11 -15.73
C PHE A 26 2.91 4.89 -17.12
N ASP A 27 3.64 5.88 -17.62
CA ASP A 27 4.41 5.82 -18.88
C ASP A 27 5.58 4.82 -18.80
N VAL A 28 5.26 3.54 -18.56
CA VAL A 28 6.13 2.39 -18.35
C VAL A 28 5.49 1.22 -19.08
N ASP A 29 6.29 0.45 -19.81
CA ASP A 29 5.85 -0.79 -20.44
C ASP A 29 5.60 -1.83 -19.35
N ASP A 30 4.35 -2.25 -19.22
CA ASP A 30 3.86 -3.16 -18.19
C ASP A 30 3.10 -4.32 -18.86
N GLU A 31 3.76 -4.94 -19.84
CA GLU A 31 3.16 -5.90 -20.78
C GLU A 31 2.63 -7.15 -20.06
N ASP A 32 3.40 -7.71 -19.14
CA ASP A 32 3.03 -8.85 -18.30
C ASP A 32 1.79 -8.57 -17.44
N PHE A 33 1.68 -7.35 -16.89
CA PHE A 33 0.50 -6.94 -16.14
C PHE A 33 -0.73 -6.76 -17.04
N VAL A 34 -0.53 -6.24 -18.25
CA VAL A 34 -1.59 -6.09 -19.26
C VAL A 34 -2.07 -7.44 -19.74
N GLU A 35 -1.18 -8.40 -19.99
CA GLU A 35 -1.50 -9.78 -20.34
C GLU A 35 -2.34 -10.45 -19.25
N ASN A 36 -1.93 -10.33 -17.98
CA ASN A 36 -2.70 -10.84 -16.84
C ASN A 36 -4.13 -10.24 -16.77
N LEU A 37 -4.29 -8.96 -17.11
CA LEU A 37 -5.62 -8.34 -17.17
C LEU A 37 -6.44 -8.77 -18.39
N ASN A 38 -5.79 -9.14 -19.50
CA ASN A 38 -6.47 -9.72 -20.64
C ASN A 38 -7.03 -11.11 -20.29
N ASP A 39 -6.26 -11.95 -19.58
CA ASP A 39 -6.76 -13.24 -19.06
C ASP A 39 -8.00 -13.06 -18.15
N CYS A 40 -8.00 -12.01 -17.31
CA CYS A 40 -9.15 -11.65 -16.49
C CYS A 40 -10.36 -11.22 -17.35
N LEU A 41 -10.13 -10.50 -18.45
CA LEU A 41 -11.19 -10.06 -19.35
C LEU A 41 -11.84 -11.23 -20.08
N GLU A 42 -11.03 -12.16 -20.57
CA GLU A 42 -11.52 -13.39 -21.21
C GLU A 42 -12.35 -14.22 -20.22
N ALA A 43 -11.88 -14.37 -18.97
CA ALA A 43 -12.64 -15.01 -17.91
C ALA A 43 -14.02 -14.35 -17.69
N PHE A 44 -14.07 -13.02 -17.69
CA PHE A 44 -15.32 -12.28 -17.50
C PHE A 44 -16.29 -12.48 -18.67
N GLN A 45 -15.79 -12.61 -19.90
CA GLN A 45 -16.62 -12.92 -21.09
C GLN A 45 -17.25 -14.32 -20.98
N CYS A 46 -16.55 -15.27 -20.37
CA CYS A 46 -17.07 -16.61 -20.07
C CYS A 46 -17.85 -16.70 -18.75
N ASN A 47 -18.28 -15.57 -18.17
CA ASN A 47 -19.03 -15.50 -16.91
C ASN A 47 -18.28 -16.08 -15.68
N ILE A 48 -16.94 -16.10 -15.73
CA ILE A 48 -16.07 -16.48 -14.61
C ILE A 48 -15.71 -15.20 -13.85
N HIS A 49 -16.29 -15.03 -12.66
CA HIS A 49 -16.13 -13.83 -11.84
C HIS A 49 -15.14 -14.02 -10.68
N PRO A 50 -14.63 -12.94 -10.06
CA PRO A 50 -13.80 -13.04 -8.87
C PRO A 50 -14.56 -13.68 -7.69
N ILE A 51 -13.84 -14.30 -6.76
CA ILE A 51 -14.39 -14.91 -5.54
C ILE A 51 -13.98 -14.10 -4.31
N LEU A 52 -14.93 -13.84 -3.41
CA LEU A 52 -14.66 -13.16 -2.14
C LEU A 52 -13.74 -14.01 -1.26
N ILE A 53 -12.70 -13.38 -0.72
CA ILE A 53 -11.80 -13.98 0.27
C ILE A 53 -12.47 -13.90 1.65
N PRO A 54 -12.77 -15.05 2.29
CA PRO A 54 -13.49 -15.06 3.56
C PRO A 54 -12.66 -14.46 4.71
N SER A 55 -11.35 -14.70 4.73
CA SER A 55 -10.41 -14.16 5.70
C SER A 55 -10.13 -12.66 5.50
N GLY A 56 -9.60 -11.99 6.53
CA GLY A 56 -9.27 -10.56 6.50
C GLY A 56 -10.44 -9.62 6.85
N SER A 57 -10.15 -8.32 6.95
CA SER A 57 -11.11 -7.30 7.44
C SER A 57 -11.77 -6.44 6.35
N SER A 58 -11.28 -6.52 5.11
CA SER A 58 -11.77 -5.79 3.95
C SER A 58 -12.48 -6.71 2.95
N GLY A 59 -13.23 -6.14 2.01
CA GLY A 59 -13.62 -6.82 0.78
C GLY A 59 -12.38 -7.06 -0.08
N SER A 60 -11.93 -8.31 -0.16
CA SER A 60 -10.79 -8.73 -0.99
C SER A 60 -11.25 -9.90 -1.87
N TYR A 61 -10.84 -9.92 -3.13
CA TYR A 61 -11.34 -10.88 -4.11
C TYR A 61 -10.21 -11.57 -4.85
N PHE A 62 -10.26 -12.90 -4.96
CA PHE A 62 -9.43 -13.64 -5.90
C PHE A 62 -9.99 -13.48 -7.31
N VAL A 63 -9.20 -12.87 -8.19
CA VAL A 63 -9.46 -12.77 -9.63
C VAL A 63 -8.98 -14.04 -10.31
N ARG A 64 -9.74 -14.52 -11.29
CA ARG A 64 -9.54 -15.83 -11.91
C ARG A 64 -9.40 -15.72 -13.42
N ASN A 65 -8.62 -16.63 -14.02
CA ASN A 65 -8.55 -16.81 -15.47
C ASN A 65 -9.62 -17.81 -15.97
N LEU A 66 -9.59 -18.11 -17.27
CA LEU A 66 -10.51 -19.06 -17.93
C LEU A 66 -10.49 -20.47 -17.31
N GLN A 67 -9.33 -20.92 -16.81
CA GLN A 67 -9.19 -22.23 -16.17
C GLN A 67 -9.61 -22.21 -14.69
N GLY A 68 -10.10 -21.07 -14.18
CA GLY A 68 -10.48 -20.88 -12.79
C GLY A 68 -9.30 -20.71 -11.81
N ARG A 69 -8.06 -20.63 -12.32
CA ARG A 69 -6.86 -20.39 -11.51
C ARG A 69 -6.84 -18.94 -11.03
N HIS A 70 -6.41 -18.73 -9.80
CA HIS A 70 -6.23 -17.38 -9.25
C HIS A 70 -5.07 -16.68 -9.95
N ILE A 71 -5.30 -15.48 -10.47
CA ILE A 71 -4.31 -14.68 -11.21
C ILE A 71 -4.03 -13.31 -10.58
N GLY A 72 -4.92 -12.84 -9.70
CA GLY A 72 -4.75 -11.60 -8.97
C GLY A 72 -5.60 -11.52 -7.72
N VAL A 73 -5.29 -10.53 -6.88
CA VAL A 73 -6.09 -10.13 -5.73
C VAL A 73 -6.56 -8.70 -5.95
N PHE A 74 -7.87 -8.49 -5.96
CA PHE A 74 -8.48 -7.17 -6.10
C PHE A 74 -9.09 -6.71 -4.78
N LYS A 75 -8.75 -5.49 -4.36
CA LYS A 75 -9.29 -4.83 -3.16
C LYS A 75 -9.96 -3.51 -3.55
N PRO A 76 -11.30 -3.46 -3.71
CA PRO A 76 -12.01 -2.24 -4.05
C PRO A 76 -12.00 -1.22 -2.91
N LYS A 77 -11.80 0.06 -3.25
CA LYS A 77 -11.74 1.19 -2.30
C LYS A 77 -12.99 1.27 -1.42
N ASP A 78 -14.17 1.04 -1.99
CA ASP A 78 -15.45 1.20 -1.31
C ASP A 78 -15.83 0.02 -0.40
N GLU A 79 -15.00 -1.02 -0.33
CA GLU A 79 -15.19 -2.17 0.57
C GLU A 79 -14.04 -2.32 1.59
N GLU A 80 -13.18 -1.29 1.71
CA GLU A 80 -12.14 -1.23 2.74
C GLU A 80 -12.72 -1.28 4.17
N PRO A 81 -11.90 -1.58 5.19
CA PRO A 81 -12.33 -1.43 6.58
C PRO A 81 -12.78 0.03 6.78
N PHE A 82 -13.97 0.23 7.37
CA PHE A 82 -14.65 1.52 7.56
C PHE A 82 -15.33 2.15 6.34
N ALA A 83 -15.27 1.53 5.16
CA ALA A 83 -16.05 1.97 4.00
C ALA A 83 -17.55 1.75 4.21
N GLU A 84 -18.39 2.57 3.56
CA GLU A 84 -19.85 2.49 3.68
C GLU A 84 -20.41 1.15 3.18
N ASN A 85 -19.71 0.51 2.25
CA ASN A 85 -20.13 -0.71 1.57
C ASN A 85 -19.31 -1.95 1.97
N ASN A 86 -18.70 -1.97 3.18
CA ASN A 86 -17.96 -3.14 3.62
C ASN A 86 -18.92 -4.34 3.83
N PRO A 87 -18.73 -5.47 3.11
CA PRO A 87 -19.64 -6.62 3.18
C PRO A 87 -19.56 -7.39 4.50
N LYS A 88 -18.52 -7.16 5.32
CA LYS A 88 -18.30 -7.85 6.61
C LYS A 88 -19.02 -7.09 7.73
N TRP A 89 -20.32 -7.37 7.88
CA TRP A 89 -21.30 -6.79 8.83
C TRP A 89 -20.88 -6.69 10.33
N PRO A 90 -20.08 -7.60 10.93
CA PRO A 90 -19.84 -7.58 12.38
C PRO A 90 -19.09 -6.34 12.93
N LYS A 91 -18.49 -5.50 12.08
CA LYS A 91 -17.72 -4.32 12.54
C LYS A 91 -18.45 -2.97 12.41
N PHE A 92 -19.62 -2.90 11.78
CA PHE A 92 -20.46 -1.70 11.84
C PHE A 92 -20.91 -1.41 13.29
N LEU A 93 -21.22 -2.46 14.05
CA LEU A 93 -21.53 -2.38 15.48
C LEU A 93 -20.31 -1.96 16.32
N GLN A 94 -19.12 -2.47 15.96
CA GLN A 94 -17.86 -2.18 16.65
C GLN A 94 -17.40 -0.72 16.43
N ARG A 95 -17.72 -0.13 15.27
CA ARG A 95 -17.55 1.30 14.96
C ARG A 95 -18.43 2.22 15.81
N PHE A 96 -19.58 1.73 16.28
CA PHE A 96 -20.49 2.48 17.15
C PHE A 96 -20.16 2.33 18.65
N LEU A 97 -19.62 1.17 19.08
CA LEU A 97 -19.45 0.83 20.50
C LEU A 97 -18.04 1.05 21.08
N CYS A 98 -17.01 1.37 20.28
CA CYS A 98 -15.61 1.42 20.75
C CYS A 98 -14.87 2.70 20.32
N PHE A 99 -15.25 3.86 20.90
CA PHE A 99 -14.72 5.19 20.56
C PHE A 99 -13.26 5.45 21.00
N CYS A 100 -12.62 4.53 21.74
CA CYS A 100 -11.39 4.81 22.49
C CYS A 100 -10.18 3.89 22.19
N CYS A 101 -10.35 2.77 21.47
CA CYS A 101 -9.28 1.75 21.41
C CYS A 101 -8.93 1.19 20.02
N TYR A 102 -9.63 1.53 18.94
CA TYR A 102 -9.36 0.93 17.64
C TYR A 102 -9.41 1.93 16.49
N GLY A 103 -8.22 2.19 15.94
CA GLY A 103 -8.01 3.00 14.75
C GLY A 103 -6.57 3.51 14.73
N ARG A 104 -5.83 3.19 13.67
CA ARG A 104 -4.52 3.81 13.43
C ARG A 104 -4.76 5.27 13.06
N SER A 105 -4.92 6.13 14.06
CA SER A 105 -5.18 7.57 13.91
C SER A 105 -4.09 8.32 13.14
N CYS A 106 -3.00 7.63 12.81
CA CYS A 106 -1.93 8.10 11.95
C CYS A 106 -2.13 7.79 10.46
N LEU A 107 -3.18 7.06 10.04
CA LEU A 107 -3.46 6.74 8.64
C LEU A 107 -4.60 7.59 8.07
N ILE A 108 -4.56 7.84 6.75
CA ILE A 108 -5.68 8.45 6.02
C ILE A 108 -6.73 7.36 5.77
N PRO A 109 -8.02 7.57 6.12
CA PRO A 109 -9.07 6.58 5.88
C PRO A 109 -9.33 6.38 4.38
N LEU A 110 -9.74 5.18 3.98
CA LEU A 110 -10.09 4.81 2.59
C LEU A 110 -8.97 5.04 1.57
N ASN A 111 -7.72 4.89 2.02
CA ASN A 111 -6.51 5.09 1.23
C ASN A 111 -5.68 3.80 1.11
N GLY A 112 -6.24 2.65 1.49
CA GLY A 112 -5.52 1.38 1.53
C GLY A 112 -5.06 0.93 0.16
N TYR A 113 -5.94 1.00 -0.85
CA TYR A 113 -5.58 0.64 -2.22
C TYR A 113 -4.42 1.49 -2.79
N LEU A 114 -4.33 2.77 -2.41
CA LEU A 114 -3.20 3.62 -2.79
C LEU A 114 -1.92 3.22 -2.06
N SER A 115 -2.03 2.83 -0.79
CA SER A 115 -0.92 2.31 0.00
C SER A 115 -0.33 1.02 -0.60
N GLU A 116 -1.18 0.10 -1.05
CA GLU A 116 -0.78 -1.14 -1.75
C GLU A 116 0.03 -0.85 -3.02
N VAL A 117 -0.50 0.03 -3.88
CA VAL A 117 0.17 0.41 -5.13
C VAL A 117 1.45 1.19 -4.87
N ALA A 118 1.47 2.04 -3.85
CA ALA A 118 2.67 2.78 -3.45
C ALA A 118 3.77 1.85 -2.92
N ALA A 119 3.42 0.76 -2.23
CA ALA A 119 4.40 -0.24 -1.79
C ALA A 119 5.06 -0.94 -2.99
N SER A 120 4.27 -1.36 -3.99
CA SER A 120 4.82 -1.92 -5.24
C SER A 120 5.69 -0.91 -6.00
N LEU A 121 5.29 0.37 -6.03
CA LEU A 121 6.12 1.43 -6.61
C LEU A 121 7.45 1.61 -5.86
N VAL A 122 7.42 1.61 -4.52
CA VAL A 122 8.64 1.72 -3.71
C VAL A 122 9.55 0.51 -3.93
N ASP A 123 8.98 -0.70 -3.97
CA ASP A 123 9.71 -1.94 -4.26
C ASP A 123 10.47 -1.88 -5.59
N GLU A 124 9.79 -1.47 -6.68
CA GLU A 124 10.37 -1.32 -8.01
C GLU A 124 11.50 -0.26 -8.02
N ARG A 125 11.27 0.88 -7.36
CA ARG A 125 12.26 1.97 -7.32
C ARG A 125 13.50 1.63 -6.49
N PHE A 126 13.34 0.80 -5.46
CA PHE A 126 14.45 0.27 -4.67
C PHE A 126 15.06 -1.02 -5.24
N GLN A 127 14.45 -1.58 -6.30
CA GLN A 127 14.85 -2.84 -6.93
C GLN A 127 14.90 -3.98 -5.89
N LEU A 128 13.87 -4.06 -5.05
CA LEU A 128 13.77 -5.09 -4.02
C LEU A 128 13.18 -6.37 -4.62
N TYR A 129 12.15 -6.24 -5.46
CA TYR A 129 11.48 -7.32 -6.17
C TYR A 129 10.91 -8.38 -5.22
N ILE A 130 10.28 -7.93 -4.13
CA ILE A 130 9.61 -8.79 -3.14
C ILE A 130 8.11 -8.50 -3.05
N VAL A 131 7.63 -7.38 -3.59
CA VAL A 131 6.18 -7.08 -3.65
C VAL A 131 5.64 -7.57 -4.99
N PRO A 132 4.65 -8.48 -5.02
CA PRO A 132 3.97 -8.82 -6.26
C PRO A 132 3.41 -7.55 -6.90
N LYS A 133 3.63 -7.41 -8.21
CA LYS A 133 3.30 -6.17 -8.94
C LYS A 133 1.85 -5.76 -8.67
N THR A 134 1.68 -4.51 -8.26
CA THR A 134 0.37 -3.99 -7.84
C THR A 134 0.06 -2.67 -8.55
N ARG A 135 -1.14 -2.55 -9.13
CA ARG A 135 -1.59 -1.36 -9.88
C ARG A 135 -3.01 -0.94 -9.48
N ILE A 136 -3.39 0.29 -9.89
CA ILE A 136 -4.77 0.76 -9.75
C ILE A 136 -5.58 0.27 -10.95
N VAL A 137 -6.63 -0.48 -10.67
CA VAL A 137 -7.54 -1.01 -11.68
C VAL A 137 -8.97 -0.56 -11.34
N LYS A 138 -9.75 -0.24 -12.37
CA LYS A 138 -11.20 -0.17 -12.29
C LYS A 138 -11.78 -1.44 -12.87
N MET A 139 -12.62 -2.12 -12.12
CA MET A 139 -13.20 -3.40 -12.51
C MET A 139 -14.67 -3.46 -12.10
N ALA A 140 -15.52 -3.96 -13.00
CA ALA A 140 -16.92 -4.26 -12.74
C ALA A 140 -17.15 -5.77 -12.75
N SER A 141 -17.68 -6.31 -11.67
CA SER A 141 -18.13 -7.71 -11.60
C SER A 141 -19.36 -7.82 -10.70
N PRO A 142 -20.36 -8.66 -11.03
CA PRO A 142 -21.50 -8.96 -10.16
C PRO A 142 -21.10 -9.62 -8.82
N ALA A 143 -19.88 -10.15 -8.70
CA ALA A 143 -19.38 -10.73 -7.45
C ALA A 143 -19.05 -9.69 -6.38
N PHE A 144 -18.88 -8.41 -6.75
CA PHE A 144 -18.61 -7.35 -5.78
C PHE A 144 -19.85 -6.93 -5.01
N PHE A 145 -19.66 -6.31 -3.85
CA PHE A 145 -20.77 -5.84 -3.05
C PHE A 145 -21.31 -4.51 -3.57
N TYR A 146 -22.56 -4.47 -4.04
CA TYR A 146 -23.23 -3.22 -4.45
C TYR A 146 -24.39 -2.91 -3.51
N PRO A 147 -24.51 -1.66 -3.01
CA PRO A 147 -25.63 -1.28 -2.16
C PRO A 147 -26.94 -1.39 -2.95
N ARG A 148 -27.91 -2.12 -2.41
CA ARG A 148 -29.25 -2.23 -2.99
C ARG A 148 -30.06 -0.97 -2.66
N ARG A 149 -30.56 -0.27 -3.67
CA ARG A 149 -31.65 0.70 -3.48
C ARG A 149 -32.97 -0.06 -3.46
N CYS A 150 -33.86 0.29 -2.54
CA CYS A 150 -35.22 -0.23 -2.53
C CYS A 150 -35.86 -0.02 -3.92
N CYS A 151 -36.44 -1.09 -4.49
CA CYS A 151 -37.20 -1.07 -5.73
C CYS A 151 -36.41 -0.85 -7.05
N SER A 152 -35.08 -1.02 -7.08
CA SER A 152 -34.31 -1.02 -8.35
C SER A 152 -33.44 -2.27 -8.52
N LYS A 153 -33.21 -2.71 -9.77
CA LYS A 153 -32.19 -3.72 -10.09
C LYS A 153 -30.82 -3.23 -9.60
N SER A 154 -30.01 -4.12 -9.03
CA SER A 154 -28.62 -3.80 -8.63
C SER A 154 -27.81 -3.45 -9.88
N GLU A 155 -27.50 -2.18 -10.05
CA GLU A 155 -26.64 -1.71 -11.14
C GLU A 155 -25.18 -2.06 -10.83
N VAL A 156 -24.55 -2.82 -11.73
CA VAL A 156 -23.13 -3.17 -11.63
C VAL A 156 -22.32 -2.04 -12.27
N PHE A 157 -21.51 -1.35 -11.48
CA PHE A 157 -20.64 -0.27 -11.95
C PHE A 157 -19.16 -0.54 -11.64
N PRO A 158 -18.21 -0.02 -12.44
CA PRO A 158 -16.79 -0.24 -12.19
C PRO A 158 -16.34 0.35 -10.86
N LYS A 159 -15.73 -0.49 -10.02
CA LYS A 159 -15.11 -0.11 -8.75
C LYS A 159 -13.62 0.12 -8.94
N ILE A 160 -13.08 1.19 -8.35
CA ILE A 160 -11.64 1.44 -8.31
C ILE A 160 -11.03 0.69 -7.12
N GLY A 161 -9.86 0.09 -7.31
CA GLY A 161 -9.15 -0.63 -6.26
C GLY A 161 -7.71 -0.95 -6.65
N SER A 162 -7.01 -1.59 -5.73
CA SER A 162 -5.68 -2.15 -5.98
C SER A 162 -5.85 -3.55 -6.54
N TYR A 163 -5.11 -3.84 -7.61
CA TYR A 163 -4.98 -5.16 -8.19
C TYR A 163 -3.54 -5.61 -8.04
N GLN A 164 -3.32 -6.67 -7.26
CA GLN A 164 -2.01 -7.27 -7.02
C GLN A 164 -1.93 -8.61 -7.73
N LEU A 165 -0.84 -8.89 -8.44
CA LEU A 165 -0.63 -10.20 -9.07
C LEU A 165 -0.61 -11.31 -8.02
N PHE A 166 -1.24 -12.45 -8.34
CA PHE A 166 -1.23 -13.62 -7.46
C PHE A 166 0.09 -14.39 -7.61
N VAL A 167 0.69 -14.81 -6.50
CA VAL A 167 1.93 -15.59 -6.49
C VAL A 167 1.67 -17.06 -6.13
N HIS A 168 2.16 -17.98 -6.96
CA HIS A 168 1.91 -19.42 -6.81
C HIS A 168 3.06 -20.16 -6.12
N GLY A 169 2.72 -21.16 -5.29
CA GLY A 169 3.69 -21.98 -4.57
C GLY A 169 4.26 -21.31 -3.31
N TYR A 170 3.69 -20.18 -2.90
CA TYR A 170 4.03 -19.47 -1.68
C TYR A 170 3.13 -19.92 -0.52
N LYS A 171 3.70 -20.01 0.67
CA LYS A 171 2.99 -20.25 1.93
C LYS A 171 3.24 -19.09 2.91
N PRO A 172 2.32 -18.77 3.82
CA PRO A 172 2.57 -17.81 4.89
C PRO A 172 3.87 -18.13 5.65
N ALA A 173 4.61 -17.10 6.07
CA ALA A 173 5.86 -17.30 6.80
C ALA A 173 5.67 -18.09 8.09
N TYR A 174 4.52 -17.94 8.79
CA TYR A 174 4.22 -18.71 9.99
C TYR A 174 4.11 -20.23 9.72
N ASP A 175 3.80 -20.67 8.50
CA ASP A 175 3.74 -22.10 8.15
C ASP A 175 5.13 -22.68 7.86
N VAL A 176 6.06 -21.83 7.42
CA VAL A 176 7.38 -22.26 6.91
C VAL A 176 8.46 -22.13 7.98
N VAL A 177 8.53 -20.98 8.67
CA VAL A 177 9.61 -20.66 9.61
C VAL A 177 9.63 -21.61 10.82
N PRO A 178 8.52 -21.91 11.51
CA PRO A 178 8.55 -22.89 12.60
C PRO A 178 8.93 -24.28 12.11
N GLY A 179 8.52 -24.65 10.90
CA GLY A 179 8.92 -25.91 10.26
C GLY A 179 10.43 -26.04 10.12
N TRP A 180 11.17 -24.93 10.03
CA TRP A 180 12.64 -24.95 10.04
C TRP A 180 13.24 -25.24 11.42
N GLU A 181 12.54 -24.88 12.49
CA GLU A 181 12.98 -25.12 13.88
C GLU A 181 12.68 -26.56 14.34
N PHE A 182 11.56 -27.15 13.87
CA PHE A 182 11.11 -28.49 14.28
C PHE A 182 11.89 -29.68 13.68
N ILE A 183 12.69 -29.47 12.63
CA ILE A 183 13.41 -30.58 11.94
C ILE A 183 14.51 -31.21 12.80
N GLY A 184 14.84 -30.65 13.97
CA GLY A 184 15.70 -31.30 14.96
C GLY A 184 17.17 -31.32 14.52
N THR A 185 17.95 -30.45 15.15
CA THR A 185 19.44 -30.46 15.20
C THR A 185 20.25 -30.00 13.98
N ASN A 186 19.67 -29.68 12.83
CA ASN A 186 20.37 -28.95 11.77
C ASN A 186 19.47 -27.87 11.18
N ASP A 187 20.00 -26.66 11.01
CA ASP A 187 19.35 -25.62 10.20
C ASP A 187 19.02 -26.24 8.82
N PRO A 188 17.75 -26.29 8.41
CA PRO A 188 17.36 -26.93 7.14
C PRO A 188 17.87 -26.17 5.93
N LEU A 189 18.37 -24.94 6.11
CA LEU A 189 18.93 -24.14 5.05
C LEU A 189 20.43 -24.41 4.92
N THR A 190 20.86 -24.70 3.69
CA THR A 190 22.25 -24.63 3.30
C THR A 190 22.83 -23.23 3.55
N SER A 191 24.16 -23.10 3.60
CA SER A 191 24.81 -21.80 3.76
C SER A 191 24.41 -20.80 2.66
N LEU A 192 24.18 -21.28 1.45
CA LEU A 192 23.71 -20.48 0.31
C LEU A 192 22.27 -20.01 0.50
N GLU A 193 21.36 -20.91 0.89
CA GLU A 193 19.95 -20.58 1.15
C GLU A 193 19.82 -19.61 2.33
N ARG A 194 20.62 -19.79 3.39
CA ARG A 194 20.65 -18.87 4.52
C ARG A 194 21.07 -17.47 4.09
N LYS A 195 22.10 -17.35 3.23
CA LYS A 195 22.53 -16.07 2.67
C LYS A 195 21.42 -15.45 1.80
N ARG A 196 20.75 -16.25 0.98
CA ARG A 196 19.63 -15.80 0.14
C ARG A 196 18.45 -15.30 0.98
N PHE A 197 18.05 -16.07 1.99
CA PHE A 197 17.00 -15.69 2.93
C PHE A 197 17.34 -14.39 3.65
N LEU A 198 18.57 -14.24 4.12
CA LEU A 198 19.05 -13.02 4.77
C LEU A 198 18.86 -11.79 3.87
N VAL A 199 19.29 -11.87 2.60
CA VAL A 199 19.14 -10.76 1.64
C VAL A 199 17.67 -10.43 1.38
N LEU A 200 16.81 -11.44 1.18
CA LEU A 200 15.38 -11.25 0.96
C LEU A 200 14.68 -10.65 2.19
N PHE A 201 15.05 -11.12 3.37
CA PHE A 201 14.55 -10.59 4.64
C PHE A 201 14.98 -9.13 4.83
N GLN A 202 16.24 -8.78 4.54
CA GLN A 202 16.73 -7.41 4.59
C GLN A 202 16.01 -6.49 3.61
N LYS A 203 15.72 -6.97 2.38
CA LYS A 203 14.87 -6.24 1.41
C LYS A 203 13.49 -5.94 2.01
N MET A 204 12.86 -6.92 2.68
CA MET A 204 11.59 -6.71 3.38
C MET A 204 11.72 -5.68 4.50
N CYS A 205 12.80 -5.74 5.28
CA CYS A 205 13.10 -4.74 6.32
C CYS A 205 13.13 -3.32 5.77
N ILE A 206 13.83 -3.13 4.65
CA ILE A 206 13.96 -1.84 3.98
C ILE A 206 12.59 -1.34 3.55
N LEU A 207 11.81 -2.17 2.85
CA LEU A 207 10.48 -1.80 2.36
C LEU A 207 9.59 -1.34 3.51
N ASP A 208 9.40 -2.18 4.53
CA ASP A 208 8.50 -1.92 5.66
C ASP A 208 8.98 -0.75 6.54
N TYR A 209 10.29 -0.52 6.62
CA TYR A 209 10.84 0.67 7.26
C TYR A 209 10.48 1.94 6.49
N VAL A 210 10.81 1.99 5.21
CA VAL A 210 10.65 3.16 4.36
C VAL A 210 9.18 3.57 4.22
N ILE A 211 8.28 2.61 3.96
CA ILE A 211 6.83 2.91 3.88
C ILE A 211 6.19 3.10 5.26
N ARG A 212 6.95 2.87 6.34
CA ARG A 212 6.49 2.79 7.72
C ARG A 212 5.23 1.91 7.81
N ASN A 213 5.37 0.65 7.39
CA ASN A 213 4.31 -0.33 7.52
C ASN A 213 3.93 -0.47 9.00
N THR A 214 2.62 -0.52 9.25
CA THR A 214 2.04 -0.62 10.59
C THR A 214 1.38 -1.98 10.85
N ASP A 215 1.37 -2.89 9.86
CA ASP A 215 0.67 -4.19 9.93
C ASP A 215 1.49 -5.41 9.47
N ARG A 216 2.84 -5.34 9.53
CA ARG A 216 3.62 -6.52 9.17
C ARG A 216 3.52 -7.58 10.28
N THR A 217 2.88 -8.70 9.97
CA THR A 217 2.83 -9.93 10.79
C THR A 217 3.40 -11.11 10.00
N MET A 218 3.60 -12.28 10.63
CA MET A 218 4.04 -13.50 9.94
C MET A 218 3.02 -14.05 8.93
N ASP A 219 1.77 -13.58 8.96
CA ASP A 219 0.72 -13.94 8.01
C ASP A 219 0.81 -13.13 6.71
N ASN A 220 1.39 -11.92 6.79
CA ASN A 220 1.37 -10.93 5.72
C ASN A 220 2.62 -10.96 4.85
N TRP A 221 3.52 -11.93 5.01
CA TRP A 221 4.58 -12.21 4.05
C TRP A 221 4.67 -13.71 3.84
N LEU A 222 4.97 -14.08 2.60
CA LEU A 222 4.93 -15.45 2.15
C LEU A 222 6.33 -15.90 1.78
N ILE A 223 6.59 -17.19 1.96
CA ILE A 223 7.83 -17.85 1.57
C ILE A 223 7.48 -18.95 0.56
N ARG A 224 8.18 -18.96 -0.56
CA ARG A 224 8.24 -20.12 -1.47
C ARG A 224 9.57 -20.80 -1.21
N TYR A 225 9.52 -22.01 -0.67
CA TYR A 225 10.71 -22.78 -0.36
C TYR A 225 10.59 -24.19 -0.94
N ILE A 226 11.54 -24.53 -1.80
CA ILE A 226 11.79 -25.87 -2.34
C ILE A 226 13.29 -26.11 -2.11
N PRO A 227 13.69 -27.04 -1.24
CA PRO A 227 15.09 -27.30 -0.90
C PRO A 227 15.95 -27.47 -2.16
N ASP A 228 17.14 -26.85 -2.16
CA ASP A 228 18.12 -26.89 -3.26
C ASP A 228 17.66 -26.29 -4.60
N GLU A 229 16.42 -25.80 -4.70
CA GLU A 229 15.84 -25.26 -5.95
C GLU A 229 15.47 -23.78 -5.82
N THR A 230 14.64 -23.41 -4.84
CA THR A 230 14.05 -22.07 -4.76
C THR A 230 13.83 -21.64 -3.32
N LEU A 231 14.23 -20.41 -3.01
CA LEU A 231 13.88 -19.72 -1.77
C LEU A 231 13.54 -18.26 -2.10
N ASP A 232 12.27 -17.89 -2.04
CA ASP A 232 11.80 -16.54 -2.34
C ASP A 232 10.84 -16.02 -1.28
N ILE A 233 10.79 -14.69 -1.14
CA ILE A 233 9.87 -13.98 -0.25
C ILE A 233 8.95 -13.10 -1.08
N ALA A 234 7.66 -13.17 -0.78
CA ALA A 234 6.66 -12.23 -1.27
C ALA A 234 6.06 -11.45 -0.09
N ALA A 235 6.29 -10.14 -0.04
CA ALA A 235 5.62 -9.24 0.89
C ALA A 235 4.24 -8.89 0.32
N ILE A 236 3.18 -9.09 1.10
CA ILE A 236 1.80 -8.80 0.69
C ILE A 236 1.11 -7.90 1.72
N ASP A 237 -0.10 -7.45 1.41
CA ASP A 237 -0.98 -6.68 2.30
C ASP A 237 -0.35 -5.40 2.89
N HIS A 238 -0.07 -4.42 2.03
CA HIS A 238 0.51 -3.13 2.39
C HIS A 238 -0.54 -2.02 2.52
N GLY A 239 -1.83 -2.37 2.67
CA GLY A 239 -2.94 -1.42 2.78
C GLY A 239 -2.83 -0.45 3.96
N LEU A 240 -2.02 -0.78 4.98
CA LEU A 240 -1.87 0.01 6.20
C LEU A 240 -0.44 0.54 6.38
N ALA A 241 0.06 1.25 5.36
CA ALA A 241 1.34 1.95 5.38
C ALA A 241 1.16 3.46 5.08
N PHE A 242 2.28 4.18 4.97
CA PHE A 242 2.35 5.62 4.70
C PHE A 242 1.56 6.48 5.71
N PRO A 243 1.92 6.50 7.00
CA PRO A 243 1.21 7.29 7.98
C PRO A 243 1.52 8.80 7.89
N VAL A 244 0.53 9.65 8.24
CA VAL A 244 0.64 11.11 8.27
C VAL A 244 1.51 11.63 9.43
N LYS A 245 1.71 10.81 10.46
CA LYS A 245 2.57 11.04 11.62
C LYS A 245 3.14 9.70 12.09
N HIS A 246 4.22 9.69 12.85
CA HIS A 246 4.62 8.42 13.48
C HIS A 246 3.57 7.99 14.51
N PRO A 247 3.29 6.68 14.66
CA PRO A 247 2.41 6.19 15.72
C PRO A 247 2.97 6.53 17.11
N GLU A 248 2.09 6.87 18.04
CA GLU A 248 2.44 7.36 19.40
C GLU A 248 2.94 6.23 20.31
N THR A 249 2.26 5.08 20.29
CA THR A 249 2.85 3.83 20.74
C THR A 249 3.74 3.34 19.62
N ALA A 250 5.03 3.20 19.89
CA ALA A 250 5.92 2.46 19.00
C ALA A 250 5.20 1.14 18.67
N THR A 251 4.82 0.94 17.41
CA THR A 251 4.40 -0.39 16.98
C THR A 251 5.65 -1.27 17.09
N VAL A 252 5.83 -1.83 18.28
CA VAL A 252 6.84 -2.80 18.72
C VAL A 252 6.70 -4.11 17.94
N LEU A 253 5.59 -4.30 17.25
CA LEU A 253 5.36 -5.43 16.35
C LEU A 253 5.99 -5.12 14.99
N ARG A 254 7.32 -5.22 14.95
CA ARG A 254 8.02 -5.43 13.69
C ARG A 254 8.79 -6.75 13.83
N PRO A 255 8.72 -7.66 12.84
CA PRO A 255 9.48 -8.91 12.87
C PRO A 255 11.01 -8.71 12.76
N PHE A 256 11.51 -7.47 12.87
CA PHE A 256 12.94 -7.12 12.83
C PHE A 256 13.66 -7.44 14.14
N VAL A 257 13.42 -8.64 14.68
CA VAL A 257 14.04 -9.13 15.91
C VAL A 257 15.48 -9.56 15.64
N TYR A 258 15.81 -9.89 14.38
CA TYR A 258 17.13 -10.35 13.99
C TYR A 258 18.10 -9.18 13.77
N GLY A 259 19.16 -9.15 14.58
CA GLY A 259 20.22 -8.14 14.53
C GLY A 259 21.32 -8.41 13.49
N TRP A 260 21.04 -9.18 12.43
CA TRP A 260 22.04 -9.57 11.43
C TRP A 260 22.63 -8.35 10.68
N PRO A 261 23.94 -8.34 10.39
CA PRO A 261 24.57 -7.28 9.62
C PRO A 261 24.03 -7.25 8.18
N TRP A 262 24.10 -6.08 7.54
CA TRP A 262 23.69 -5.93 6.13
C TRP A 262 24.53 -6.82 5.21
N ASP A 263 23.89 -7.40 4.20
CA ASP A 263 24.61 -7.90 3.03
C ASP A 263 25.32 -6.72 2.34
N GLU A 264 26.61 -6.90 2.06
CA GLU A 264 27.48 -5.84 1.55
C GLU A 264 27.04 -5.33 0.18
N GLN A 265 26.69 -6.24 -0.74
CA GLN A 265 26.24 -5.88 -2.08
C GLN A 265 24.89 -5.14 -2.04
N LEU A 266 23.98 -5.58 -1.18
CA LEU A 266 22.72 -4.89 -0.94
C LEU A 266 22.96 -3.47 -0.39
N ARG A 267 23.81 -3.33 0.62
CA ARG A 267 24.15 -2.06 1.26
C ARG A 267 24.75 -1.06 0.27
N ASP A 268 25.74 -1.47 -0.52
CA ASP A 268 26.42 -0.59 -1.47
C ASP A 268 25.47 -0.13 -2.59
N ARG A 269 24.65 -1.05 -3.10
CA ARG A 269 23.60 -0.70 -4.08
C ARG A 269 22.61 0.33 -3.50
N LEU A 270 22.18 0.17 -2.26
CA LEU A 270 21.25 1.11 -1.64
C LEU A 270 21.88 2.48 -1.38
N LEU A 271 23.14 2.51 -0.93
CA LEU A 271 23.87 3.76 -0.70
C LEU A 271 24.06 4.55 -2.00
N SER A 272 24.41 3.89 -3.09
CA SER A 272 24.52 4.52 -4.42
C SER A 272 23.16 5.01 -4.96
N LEU A 273 22.06 4.34 -4.62
CA LEU A 273 20.71 4.74 -5.02
C LEU A 273 20.18 5.94 -4.22
N LEU A 274 20.45 6.01 -2.91
CA LEU A 274 19.86 6.96 -1.94
C LEU A 274 20.42 8.40 -2.04
N THR A 275 20.33 8.99 -3.21
CA THR A 275 20.64 10.41 -3.47
C THR A 275 19.46 11.33 -3.13
N PRO A 276 19.68 12.63 -2.82
CA PRO A 276 18.60 13.60 -2.70
C PRO A 276 17.67 13.65 -3.91
N MET A 277 18.23 13.48 -5.11
CA MET A 277 17.48 13.42 -6.36
C MET A 277 16.56 12.19 -6.43
N PHE A 278 17.04 11.01 -6.03
CA PHE A 278 16.22 9.81 -5.92
C PHE A 278 15.05 10.01 -4.94
N VAL A 279 15.34 10.49 -3.73
CA VAL A 279 14.32 10.77 -2.70
C VAL A 279 13.27 11.76 -3.22
N HIS A 280 13.72 12.81 -3.93
CA HIS A 280 12.84 13.79 -4.56
C HIS A 280 11.87 13.14 -5.56
N ARG A 281 12.41 12.39 -6.52
CA ARG A 281 11.64 11.74 -7.59
C ARG A 281 10.62 10.75 -7.00
N LEU A 282 11.07 9.88 -6.10
CA LEU A 282 10.21 8.91 -5.43
C LEU A 282 9.06 9.61 -4.67
N CYS A 283 9.36 10.66 -3.90
CA CYS A 283 8.32 11.44 -3.23
C CYS A 283 7.32 12.09 -4.21
N MET A 284 7.78 12.53 -5.38
CA MET A 284 6.92 13.15 -6.39
C MET A 284 6.01 12.11 -7.05
N GLU A 285 6.49 10.89 -7.29
CA GLU A 285 5.67 9.81 -7.84
C GLU A 285 4.61 9.33 -6.85
N ILE A 286 4.99 9.10 -5.59
CA ILE A 286 4.03 8.77 -4.52
C ILE A 286 3.01 9.89 -4.34
N LYS A 287 3.44 11.16 -4.40
CA LYS A 287 2.52 12.31 -4.32
C LYS A 287 1.52 12.30 -5.47
N LYS A 288 1.97 12.08 -6.70
CA LYS A 288 1.09 12.00 -7.87
C LYS A 288 0.08 10.86 -7.70
N LEU A 289 0.54 9.69 -7.26
CA LEU A 289 -0.29 8.52 -6.97
C LEU A 289 -1.37 8.84 -5.94
N PHE A 290 -1.01 9.42 -4.80
CA PHE A 290 -1.99 9.75 -3.75
C PHE A 290 -2.96 10.87 -4.12
N MET A 291 -2.60 11.72 -5.07
CA MET A 291 -3.47 12.77 -5.61
C MET A 291 -4.46 12.26 -6.67
N ILE A 292 -4.38 10.99 -7.09
CA ILE A 292 -5.39 10.37 -7.97
C ILE A 292 -6.74 10.33 -7.27
N ASP A 293 -6.73 10.14 -5.96
CA ASP A 293 -7.92 10.25 -5.13
C ASP A 293 -8.20 11.70 -4.75
N THR A 294 -9.21 12.30 -5.37
CA THR A 294 -9.57 13.71 -5.14
C THR A 294 -10.11 13.97 -3.74
N THR A 295 -10.53 12.92 -3.00
CA THR A 295 -10.96 13.08 -1.61
C THR A 295 -9.77 13.28 -0.66
N ASN A 296 -8.54 12.99 -1.09
CA ASN A 296 -7.36 13.11 -0.25
C ASN A 296 -6.92 14.55 -0.04
N ASN A 297 -6.74 14.92 1.22
CA ASN A 297 -6.27 16.24 1.58
C ASN A 297 -4.76 16.38 1.28
N ARG A 298 -4.40 17.35 0.42
CA ARG A 298 -3.01 17.66 0.03
C ARG A 298 -2.09 17.95 1.22
N PHE A 299 -2.61 18.52 2.31
CA PHE A 299 -1.85 18.74 3.55
C PHE A 299 -1.48 17.40 4.22
N LEU A 300 -2.41 16.44 4.27
CA LEU A 300 -2.15 15.11 4.82
C LEU A 300 -1.13 14.36 3.97
N ILE A 301 -1.28 14.39 2.64
CA ILE A 301 -0.29 13.82 1.71
C ILE A 301 1.10 14.41 1.96
N ASN A 302 1.21 15.74 2.09
CA ASN A 302 2.49 16.37 2.38
C ASN A 302 3.07 15.91 3.72
N ASN A 303 2.24 15.63 4.74
CA ASN A 303 2.70 15.10 6.01
C ASN A 303 3.16 13.65 5.91
N GLN A 304 2.46 12.78 5.17
CA GLN A 304 2.93 11.41 4.86
C GLN A 304 4.32 11.46 4.25
N LEU A 305 4.54 12.35 3.26
CA LEU A 305 5.84 12.49 2.62
C LEU A 305 6.93 13.00 3.56
N LYS A 306 6.60 13.75 4.62
CA LYS A 306 7.61 14.15 5.61
C LYS A 306 8.04 12.98 6.49
N VAL A 307 7.10 12.12 6.88
CA VAL A 307 7.39 10.87 7.60
C VAL A 307 8.21 9.94 6.71
N PHE A 308 7.79 9.73 5.46
CA PHE A 308 8.48 8.91 4.47
C PHE A 308 9.94 9.36 4.25
N ARG A 309 10.18 10.67 4.07
CA ARG A 309 11.56 11.20 4.01
C ARG A 309 12.35 10.99 5.30
N GLY A 310 11.68 11.02 6.46
CA GLY A 310 12.30 10.70 7.74
C GLY A 310 12.78 9.26 7.83
N GLN A 311 11.97 8.30 7.35
CA GLN A 311 12.38 6.90 7.25
C GLN A 311 13.57 6.73 6.29
N LEU A 312 13.53 7.39 5.12
CA LEU A 312 14.65 7.37 4.17
C LEU A 312 15.94 7.96 4.75
N TRP A 313 15.83 9.03 5.53
CA TRP A 313 16.97 9.64 6.24
C TRP A 313 17.60 8.65 7.22
N ASN A 314 16.79 8.02 8.07
CA ASN A 314 17.30 7.04 9.03
C ASN A 314 17.85 5.78 8.35
N LEU A 315 17.22 5.29 7.28
CA LEU A 315 17.74 4.18 6.49
C LEU A 315 19.14 4.52 5.96
N ARG A 316 19.33 5.70 5.36
CA ARG A 316 20.64 6.11 4.85
C ARG A 316 21.69 6.15 5.95
N LEU A 317 21.39 6.74 7.10
CA LEU A 317 22.34 6.81 8.21
C LEU A 317 22.69 5.41 8.74
N ALA A 318 21.69 4.53 8.91
CA ALA A 318 21.92 3.16 9.34
C ALA A 318 22.81 2.38 8.36
N LEU A 319 22.61 2.57 7.06
CA LEU A 319 23.47 1.97 6.04
C LEU A 319 24.90 2.55 6.12
N LEU A 320 25.07 3.87 6.25
CA LEU A 320 26.40 4.49 6.37
C LEU A 320 27.17 3.96 7.58
N GLU A 321 26.53 3.90 8.73
CA GLU A 321 27.10 3.43 9.99
C GLU A 321 27.16 1.88 10.09
N ASN A 322 26.71 1.17 9.05
CA ASN A 322 26.61 -0.29 9.01
C ASN A 322 25.84 -0.90 10.20
N GLU A 323 24.79 -0.21 10.62
CA GLU A 323 23.91 -0.63 11.71
C GLU A 323 22.87 -1.62 11.21
N SER A 324 22.76 -2.80 11.85
CA SER A 324 21.78 -3.81 11.49
C SER A 324 20.32 -3.30 11.47
N PRO A 325 19.39 -4.00 10.79
CA PRO A 325 17.98 -3.62 10.77
C PRO A 325 17.38 -3.39 12.17
N LEU A 326 17.81 -4.16 13.17
CA LEU A 326 17.42 -3.99 14.57
C LEU A 326 17.88 -2.63 15.15
N LYS A 327 19.11 -2.20 14.89
CA LYS A 327 19.60 -0.89 15.32
C LYS A 327 18.93 0.26 14.54
N MET A 328 18.67 0.07 13.25
CA MET A 328 17.95 1.04 12.41
C MET A 328 16.57 1.40 12.97
N ILE A 329 15.83 0.44 13.54
CA ILE A 329 14.50 0.69 14.14
C ILE A 329 14.57 1.39 15.50
N GLN A 330 15.71 1.31 16.19
CA GLN A 330 15.96 1.98 17.47
C GLN A 330 16.33 3.46 17.29
N ARG A 331 16.69 3.87 16.06
CA ARG A 331 17.01 5.27 15.75
C ARG A 331 15.85 6.21 16.12
N PRO A 332 16.15 7.43 16.60
CA PRO A 332 15.14 8.45 16.86
C PRO A 332 14.24 8.69 15.65
N LEU A 333 12.94 8.86 15.90
CA LEU A 333 11.98 9.15 14.85
C LEU A 333 12.24 10.54 14.26
N LEU A 334 12.23 10.64 12.93
CA LEU A 334 12.45 11.90 12.22
C LEU A 334 11.29 12.25 11.31
N VAL A 335 11.06 13.56 11.14
CA VAL A 335 10.18 14.14 10.14
C VAL A 335 11.03 15.09 9.30
N VAL A 336 11.04 14.87 7.98
CA VAL A 336 11.99 15.55 7.09
C VAL A 336 11.26 16.42 6.07
N THR A 337 11.66 17.69 5.99
CA THR A 337 11.14 18.68 5.03
C THR A 337 12.20 19.01 3.97
N LYS A 338 11.78 19.44 2.78
CA LYS A 338 12.69 19.88 1.71
C LYS A 338 13.13 21.33 1.91
N ARG A 339 14.37 21.66 1.56
CA ARG A 339 14.92 23.03 1.54
C ARG A 339 14.91 23.67 0.14
N TYR A 340 14.67 22.88 -0.91
CA TYR A 340 14.62 23.33 -2.30
C TYR A 340 13.18 23.55 -2.80
N ARG A 341 13.03 24.43 -3.81
CA ARG A 341 11.74 24.73 -4.46
C ARG A 341 11.35 23.67 -5.50
N LYS A 342 12.13 23.55 -6.58
CA LYS A 342 11.86 22.66 -7.72
C LYS A 342 12.48 21.27 -7.52
N TYR A 343 13.80 21.16 -7.59
CA TYR A 343 14.58 19.93 -7.46
C TYR A 343 15.81 20.17 -6.58
N PRO A 344 16.40 19.13 -5.98
CA PRO A 344 17.67 19.24 -5.26
C PRO A 344 18.82 19.56 -6.22
N THR A 345 19.72 20.46 -5.83
CA THR A 345 20.87 20.92 -6.63
C THR A 345 22.21 20.40 -6.12
N SER A 346 22.18 19.60 -5.05
CA SER A 346 23.34 19.04 -4.36
C SER A 346 23.02 17.60 -3.95
N ASP A 347 24.07 16.78 -3.81
CA ASP A 347 23.96 15.44 -3.25
C ASP A 347 24.15 15.41 -1.73
N ILE A 348 24.46 16.55 -1.13
CA ILE A 348 24.54 16.72 0.33
C ILE A 348 23.11 16.79 0.89
N TRP A 349 22.77 15.85 1.78
CA TRP A 349 21.42 15.68 2.31
C TRP A 349 20.98 16.86 3.19
N GLU A 350 21.90 17.43 3.97
CA GLU A 350 21.69 18.55 4.90
C GLU A 350 21.40 19.86 4.16
N GLU A 351 21.91 20.03 2.94
CA GLU A 351 21.60 21.16 2.06
C GLU A 351 20.21 21.01 1.44
N CYS A 352 19.82 19.77 1.12
CA CYS A 352 18.56 19.48 0.43
C CYS A 352 17.36 19.34 1.37
N PHE A 353 17.58 18.91 2.61
CA PHE A 353 16.53 18.58 3.55
C PHE A 353 16.78 19.12 4.97
N LYS A 354 15.70 19.23 5.74
CA LYS A 354 15.73 19.61 7.15
C LYS A 354 15.03 18.52 7.96
N ALA A 355 15.83 17.73 8.67
CA ALA A 355 15.38 16.74 9.63
C ALA A 355 15.02 17.40 10.97
N LYS A 356 13.96 16.91 11.61
CA LYS A 356 13.56 17.29 12.96
C LYS A 356 12.97 16.09 13.67
N THR A 357 13.13 16.03 14.98
CA THR A 357 12.33 15.14 15.83
C THR A 357 10.86 15.60 15.78
N PRO A 358 9.89 14.66 15.74
CA PRO A 358 8.48 15.01 15.80
C PRO A 358 8.16 15.54 17.20
N ASP A 359 7.65 16.77 17.27
CA ASP A 359 7.13 17.35 18.50
C ASP A 359 5.63 17.10 18.59
N TYR A 360 5.23 16.31 19.60
CA TYR A 360 3.84 15.99 19.92
C TYR A 360 3.32 16.75 21.15
N SER A 361 4.16 17.55 21.82
CA SER A 361 3.85 18.18 23.12
C SER A 361 2.69 19.20 23.06
N GLY A 362 2.42 19.79 21.88
CA GLY A 362 1.42 20.86 21.72
C GLY A 362 0.06 20.45 21.10
N ARG A 363 -0.21 19.17 20.83
CA ARG A 363 -1.45 18.77 20.12
C ARG A 363 -2.54 18.32 21.08
N ARG A 364 -3.51 19.21 21.35
CA ARG A 364 -4.87 18.80 21.77
C ARG A 364 -5.41 17.86 20.69
N TYR A 365 -5.94 16.70 21.09
CA TYR A 365 -6.51 15.65 20.24
C TYR A 365 -7.53 16.21 19.23
N ILE A 366 -7.06 16.64 18.05
CA ILE A 366 -7.95 16.84 16.90
C ILE A 366 -8.00 15.49 16.20
N SER A 367 -8.93 14.66 16.64
CA SER A 367 -9.28 13.40 16.00
C SER A 367 -9.48 13.66 14.51
N ILE A 368 -8.70 13.00 13.64
CA ILE A 368 -8.78 13.13 12.17
C ILE A 368 -10.21 12.91 11.66
N ILE A 369 -10.99 12.13 12.40
CA ILE A 369 -12.42 11.87 12.21
C ILE A 369 -13.25 13.17 12.15
N ILE A 370 -12.93 14.18 12.96
CA ILE A 370 -13.71 15.44 13.03
C ILE A 370 -13.50 16.31 11.79
N ILE A 371 -12.29 16.30 11.21
CA ILE A 371 -11.99 17.10 10.00
C ILE A 371 -12.73 16.53 8.79
N THR A 372 -12.80 15.20 8.66
CA THR A 372 -13.51 14.54 7.55
C THR A 372 -15.04 14.64 7.69
N LEU A 373 -15.57 14.53 8.91
CA LEU A 373 -17.02 14.67 9.16
C LEU A 373 -17.53 16.10 8.92
N LYS A 374 -16.77 17.14 9.30
CA LYS A 374 -17.15 18.54 9.04
C LYS A 374 -17.19 18.88 7.54
N LEU A 375 -16.34 18.25 6.72
CA LEU A 375 -16.33 18.49 5.28
C LEU A 375 -17.53 17.83 4.56
N ASN A 376 -17.96 16.65 5.00
CA ASN A 376 -19.12 15.95 4.43
C ASN A 376 -20.48 16.56 4.84
N LEU A 377 -20.57 17.19 6.02
CA LEU A 377 -21.79 17.89 6.43
C LEU A 377 -22.00 19.21 5.67
N ASN A 378 -20.93 19.86 5.23
CA ASN A 378 -21.02 21.11 4.46
C ASN A 378 -21.35 20.90 2.97
N SER A 379 -21.07 19.73 2.40
CA SER A 379 -21.50 19.40 1.02
C SER A 379 -22.99 19.08 0.93
N LYS A 380 -23.58 18.49 1.98
CA LYS A 380 -25.02 18.20 2.05
C LYS A 380 -25.92 19.43 2.28
N LYS A 381 -25.38 20.55 2.76
CA LYS A 381 -26.15 21.79 3.01
C LYS A 381 -26.37 22.68 1.78
N LYS A 382 -25.89 22.32 0.59
CA LYS A 382 -26.05 23.12 -0.65
C LYS A 382 -27.22 22.72 -1.56
N ASN A 383 -28.04 21.75 -1.19
CA ASN A 383 -29.32 21.50 -1.88
C ASN A 383 -30.48 22.00 -1.01
N LYS A 384 -30.83 23.29 -1.16
CA LYS A 384 -32.14 23.80 -0.73
C LYS A 384 -33.20 23.39 -1.75
N PRO A 385 -34.37 22.89 -1.35
CA PRO A 385 -35.51 22.74 -2.25
C PRO A 385 -36.13 24.13 -2.51
N CYS A 386 -36.37 24.47 -3.77
CA CYS A 386 -37.33 25.52 -4.13
C CYS A 386 -38.73 24.94 -3.92
N THR A 387 -39.40 25.31 -2.84
CA THR A 387 -40.82 25.03 -2.63
C THR A 387 -41.64 26.09 -3.36
N GLY A 388 -42.32 25.68 -4.44
CA GLY A 388 -43.36 26.46 -5.08
C GLY A 388 -44.59 26.53 -4.16
N HIS A 389 -45.08 27.74 -3.94
CA HIS A 389 -46.42 27.97 -3.40
C HIS A 389 -47.46 27.72 -4.49
N GLN A 390 -48.43 26.85 -4.20
CA GLN A 390 -49.79 26.95 -4.74
C GLN A 390 -50.74 26.34 -3.72
N GLN A 391 -51.39 27.21 -2.95
CA GLN A 391 -52.61 26.89 -2.21
C GLN A 391 -53.79 27.12 -3.17
N TYR A 392 -54.63 26.11 -3.35
CA TYR A 392 -56.01 26.26 -3.78
C TYR A 392 -56.91 26.06 -2.58
N SER A 393 -57.83 26.99 -2.34
CA SER A 393 -59.05 26.78 -1.57
C SER A 393 -60.11 27.73 -2.12
N THR A 394 -61.24 27.13 -2.50
CA THR A 394 -62.54 27.69 -2.93
C THR A 394 -62.59 28.59 -4.16
#